data_AF-A0A7Y2ADP4-F1
#
_entry.id   AF-A0A7Y2ADP4-F1
#
_cell.length_a   1.000
_cell.length_b   1.000
_cell.length_c   1.000
_cell.angle_alpha   90.00
_cell.angle_beta   90.00
_cell.angle_gamma   90.00
#
_symmetry.space_group_name_H-M   'P 1'
#
loop_
_entity.id
_entity.type
_entity.pdbx_description
1 polymer ?
#
loop_
_entity_poly.entity_id
_entity_poly.type
_entity_poly.pdbx_seq_one_letter_code
_entity_poly.pdbx_strand_id
1 'polypeptide(L)'
;MRILLTFLLLGSLCSALQAQNESDVILYTSHEYGGSARFVSMGSSFGALGGDLSSLSVNPAGLGVYRSGEFTVTPSLITSSSSSEYYGNISEENDINFTINNIGYAQVYKIDRGKWKNAQFGFSHNRLRDFHSDYSLSGTQSESSLLDFVASEAGNT
;
A
#
# COMPACT_ATOMS: atom_id res chain seq x y z
N MET A 1 -3.57 21.87 36.55
CA MET A 1 -3.41 22.17 35.11
C MET A 1 -2.89 21.00 34.29
N ARG A 2 -1.81 20.30 34.71
CA ARG A 2 -1.26 19.12 33.99
C ARG A 2 -2.25 17.99 33.74
N ILE A 3 -3.02 17.58 34.76
CA ILE A 3 -4.04 16.51 34.68
C ILE A 3 -5.21 16.86 33.74
N LEU A 4 -5.61 18.12 33.72
CA LEU A 4 -6.69 18.60 32.85
C LEU A 4 -6.27 18.54 31.36
N LEU A 5 -5.02 18.92 31.09
CA LEU A 5 -4.39 18.78 29.77
C LEU A 5 -4.26 17.34 29.32
N THR A 6 -3.94 16.41 30.24
CA THR A 6 -3.85 14.98 29.90
C THR A 6 -5.21 14.40 29.54
N PHE A 7 -6.26 14.76 30.27
CA PHE A 7 -7.64 14.33 29.97
C PHE A 7 -8.16 14.90 28.65
N LEU A 8 -7.87 16.17 28.35
CA LEU A 8 -8.26 16.79 27.09
C LEU A 8 -7.58 16.12 25.90
N LEU A 9 -6.29 15.80 26.03
CA LEU A 9 -5.52 15.11 24.99
C LEU A 9 -6.09 13.69 24.77
N LEU A 10 -6.32 12.93 25.84
CA LEU A 10 -6.86 11.57 25.76
C LEU A 10 -8.26 11.54 25.15
N GLY A 11 -9.13 12.49 25.53
CA GLY A 11 -10.48 12.62 24.98
C GLY A 11 -10.47 12.92 23.47
N SER A 12 -9.59 13.82 23.02
CA SER A 12 -9.44 14.17 21.60
C SER A 12 -8.92 13.01 20.75
N LEU A 13 -8.03 12.17 21.29
CA LEU A 13 -7.56 10.97 20.59
C LEU A 13 -8.67 9.92 20.45
N CYS A 14 -9.53 9.77 21.46
CA CYS A 14 -10.59 8.78 21.45
C CYS A 14 -11.70 9.10 20.42
N SER A 15 -12.02 10.39 20.24
CA SER A 15 -12.99 10.84 19.22
C SER A 15 -12.53 10.63 17.77
N ALA A 16 -11.25 10.33 17.55
CA ALA A 16 -10.72 10.07 16.21
C ALA A 16 -10.75 8.57 15.82
N LEU A 17 -11.25 7.69 16.69
CA LEU A 17 -11.32 6.26 16.42
C LEU A 17 -12.48 5.96 15.46
N GLN A 18 -12.15 5.41 14.29
CA GLN A 18 -13.10 4.82 13.35
C GLN A 18 -13.15 3.30 13.62
N ALA A 19 -14.33 2.69 13.54
CA ALA A 19 -14.44 1.24 13.59
C ALA A 19 -13.91 0.62 12.28
N GLN A 20 -13.30 -0.57 12.37
CA GLN A 20 -12.84 -1.35 11.22
C GLN A 20 -13.79 -2.52 10.99
N ASN A 21 -14.03 -2.86 9.72
CA ASN A 21 -14.88 -3.97 9.32
C ASN A 21 -14.07 -5.20 8.89
N GLU A 22 -14.72 -6.36 8.80
CA GLU A 22 -14.09 -7.60 8.35
C GLU A 22 -13.52 -7.50 6.93
N SER A 23 -14.15 -6.70 6.06
CA SER A 23 -13.65 -6.39 4.71
C SER A 23 -12.27 -5.73 4.74
N ASP A 24 -12.01 -4.88 5.73
CA ASP A 24 -10.74 -4.16 5.86
C ASP A 24 -9.60 -5.12 6.21
N VAL A 25 -9.90 -6.18 6.97
CA VAL A 25 -8.93 -7.22 7.34
C VAL A 25 -8.39 -7.92 6.09
N ILE A 26 -9.26 -8.28 5.14
CA ILE A 26 -8.85 -8.93 3.89
C ILE A 26 -7.98 -7.98 3.05
N LEU A 27 -8.36 -6.71 2.98
CA LEU A 27 -7.58 -5.69 2.28
C LEU A 27 -6.20 -5.51 2.92
N TYR A 28 -6.06 -5.51 4.25
CA TYR A 28 -4.76 -5.24 4.89
C TYR A 28 -3.83 -6.47 4.97
N THR A 29 -4.37 -7.68 5.01
CA THR A 29 -3.59 -8.92 5.22
C THR A 29 -2.81 -9.40 3.99
N SER A 30 -3.21 -9.02 2.78
CA SER A 30 -2.59 -9.48 1.53
C SER A 30 -1.30 -8.71 1.18
N HIS A 31 -0.20 -8.95 1.89
CA HIS A 31 1.04 -8.20 1.64
C HIS A 31 1.68 -8.54 0.28
N GLU A 32 1.43 -7.71 -0.73
CA GLU A 32 2.28 -7.64 -1.93
C GLU A 32 3.46 -6.71 -1.63
N TYR A 33 4.68 -7.22 -1.83
CA TYR A 33 5.88 -6.42 -1.66
C TYR A 33 6.11 -5.55 -2.90
N GLY A 34 5.42 -4.42 -2.96
CA GLY A 34 5.70 -3.34 -3.89
C GLY A 34 6.99 -2.59 -3.52
N GLY A 35 7.69 -2.06 -4.53
CA GLY A 35 8.95 -1.36 -4.34
C GLY A 35 9.50 -0.76 -5.63
N SER A 36 10.80 -0.53 -5.66
CA SER A 36 11.52 -0.06 -6.84
C SER A 36 11.44 -1.09 -7.97
N ALA A 37 11.68 -0.65 -9.20
CA ALA A 37 11.69 -1.53 -10.36
C ALA A 37 12.75 -2.64 -10.19
N ARG A 38 13.91 -2.31 -9.57
CA ARG A 38 14.96 -3.27 -9.22
C ARG A 38 14.45 -4.30 -8.21
N PHE A 39 13.78 -3.85 -7.15
CA PHE A 39 13.22 -4.71 -6.11
C PHE A 39 12.21 -5.72 -6.68
N VAL A 40 11.26 -5.23 -7.47
CA VAL A 40 10.19 -6.04 -8.08
C VAL A 40 10.74 -6.98 -9.16
N SER A 41 11.67 -6.51 -10.01
CA SER A 41 12.28 -7.34 -11.07
C SER A 41 13.05 -8.55 -10.53
N MET A 42 13.53 -8.46 -9.28
CA MET A 42 14.22 -9.56 -8.60
C MET A 42 13.27 -10.40 -7.74
N GLY A 43 11.95 -10.32 -8.01
CA GLY A 43 10.92 -11.07 -7.30
C GLY A 43 10.85 -10.72 -5.82
N SER A 44 11.14 -9.46 -5.47
CA SER A 44 11.10 -8.96 -4.09
C SER A 44 12.09 -9.64 -3.13
N SER A 45 13.15 -10.27 -3.67
CA SER A 45 14.18 -10.99 -2.90
C SER A 45 15.20 -10.10 -2.18
N PHE A 46 15.24 -8.79 -2.49
CA PHE A 46 16.18 -7.85 -1.90
C PHE A 46 15.99 -7.61 -0.40
N GLY A 47 14.90 -8.10 0.21
CA GLY A 47 14.77 -8.11 1.68
C GLY A 47 15.90 -8.86 2.39
N ALA A 48 16.47 -9.90 1.78
CA ALA A 48 17.60 -10.63 2.34
C ALA A 48 18.96 -10.04 1.91
N LEU A 49 19.07 -9.58 0.66
CA LEU A 49 20.32 -9.13 0.06
C LEU A 49 20.70 -7.69 0.44
N GLY A 50 19.71 -6.82 0.67
CA GLY A 50 19.92 -5.38 0.86
C GLY A 50 20.40 -4.66 -0.41
N GLY A 51 20.81 -3.40 -0.28
CA GLY A 51 21.33 -2.61 -1.41
C GLY A 51 20.27 -2.08 -2.40
N ASP A 52 18.98 -2.20 -2.05
CA ASP A 52 17.89 -1.45 -2.67
C ASP A 52 17.10 -0.71 -1.58
N LEU A 53 16.69 0.53 -1.82
CA LEU A 53 16.01 1.36 -0.81
C LEU A 53 14.67 0.75 -0.40
N SER A 54 14.02 0.01 -1.29
CA SER A 54 12.77 -0.69 -0.99
C SER A 54 12.98 -1.84 -0.02
N SER A 55 14.19 -2.42 0.05
CA SER A 55 14.51 -3.45 1.05
C SER A 55 14.41 -2.95 2.48
N LEU A 56 14.48 -1.63 2.73
CA LEU A 56 14.35 -1.05 4.07
C LEU A 56 12.98 -1.33 4.71
N SER A 57 11.90 -1.47 3.92
CA SER A 57 10.58 -1.81 4.47
C SER A 57 10.45 -3.28 4.87
N VAL A 58 11.34 -4.14 4.38
CA VAL A 58 11.36 -5.58 4.70
C VAL A 58 12.42 -5.89 5.76
N ASN A 59 13.62 -5.34 5.57
CA ASN A 59 14.78 -5.54 6.42
C ASN A 59 15.64 -4.27 6.51
N PRO A 60 15.50 -3.48 7.58
CA PRO A 60 16.28 -2.26 7.78
C PRO A 60 17.80 -2.48 7.81
N ALA A 61 18.28 -3.69 8.15
CA ALA A 61 19.71 -4.00 8.15
C ALA A 61 20.33 -3.96 6.74
N GLY A 62 19.49 -4.08 5.68
CA GLY A 62 19.89 -3.92 4.29
C GLY A 62 20.49 -2.55 3.95
N LEU A 63 20.24 -1.53 4.79
CA LEU A 63 20.92 -0.23 4.67
C LEU A 63 22.44 -0.40 4.78
N GLY A 64 22.92 -1.34 5.60
CA GLY A 64 24.33 -1.58 5.84
C GLY A 64 25.17 -1.89 4.60
N VAL A 65 24.51 -2.34 3.53
CA VAL A 65 25.13 -2.70 2.24
C VAL A 65 25.50 -1.47 1.41
N TYR A 66 24.87 -0.32 1.64
CA TYR A 66 25.15 0.90 0.91
C TYR A 66 26.59 1.39 1.16
N ARG A 67 27.28 1.76 0.07
CA ARG A 67 28.68 2.24 0.11
C ARG A 67 28.83 3.73 -0.18
N SER A 68 27.79 4.33 -0.74
CA SER A 68 27.69 5.74 -1.12
C SER A 68 26.25 6.22 -0.94
N GLY A 69 26.06 7.54 -0.98
CA GLY A 69 24.71 8.09 -1.03
C GLY A 69 24.02 7.75 -2.35
N GLU A 70 22.72 7.44 -2.30
CA GLU A 70 21.88 7.10 -3.45
C GLU A 70 20.52 7.78 -3.29
N PHE A 71 19.98 8.32 -4.38
CA PHE A 71 18.62 8.80 -4.46
C PHE A 71 17.89 8.02 -5.55
N THR A 72 16.72 7.49 -5.24
CA THR A 72 15.96 6.61 -6.14
C THR A 72 14.53 7.07 -6.22
N VAL A 73 14.01 7.15 -7.45
CA VAL A 73 12.59 7.37 -7.73
C VAL A 73 12.18 6.36 -8.78
N THR A 74 11.08 5.64 -8.52
CA THR A 74 10.55 4.62 -9.41
C THR A 74 9.13 4.99 -9.83
N PRO A 75 8.92 5.52 -11.05
CA PRO A 75 7.60 5.63 -11.63
C PRO A 75 7.06 4.24 -12.01
N SER A 76 5.74 4.11 -12.03
CA SER A 76 5.03 2.89 -12.40
C SER A 76 3.82 3.21 -13.27
N LEU A 77 3.55 2.31 -14.21
CA LEU A 77 2.34 2.29 -15.01
C LEU A 77 1.58 1.02 -14.66
N ILE A 78 0.38 1.18 -14.13
CA ILE A 78 -0.51 0.09 -13.74
C ILE A 78 -1.67 0.09 -14.73
N THR A 79 -1.89 -1.02 -15.40
CA THR A 79 -3.07 -1.22 -16.25
C THR A 79 -4.01 -2.18 -15.56
N SER A 80 -5.23 -1.75 -15.31
CA SER A 80 -6.30 -2.57 -14.75
C SER A 80 -7.42 -2.73 -15.78
N SER A 81 -7.95 -3.94 -15.87
CA SER A 81 -9.10 -4.27 -16.71
C SER A 81 -10.15 -4.93 -15.84
N SER A 82 -11.34 -4.35 -15.78
CA SER A 82 -12.49 -4.89 -15.08
C SER A 82 -13.55 -5.32 -16.09
N SER A 83 -14.09 -6.52 -15.92
CA SER A 83 -15.21 -7.01 -16.71
C SER A 83 -16.34 -7.35 -15.75
N SER A 84 -17.50 -6.74 -15.97
CA SER A 84 -18.69 -6.94 -15.15
C SER A 84 -19.85 -7.37 -16.02
N GLU A 85 -20.56 -8.41 -15.59
CA GLU A 85 -21.77 -8.90 -16.25
C GLU A 85 -22.99 -8.56 -15.40
N TYR A 86 -23.96 -7.88 -15.99
CA TYR A 86 -25.22 -7.52 -15.34
C TYR A 86 -26.41 -7.74 -16.28
N TYR A 87 -27.29 -8.68 -15.92
CA TYR A 87 -28.45 -9.08 -16.74
C TYR A 87 -28.11 -9.38 -18.21
N GLY A 88 -27.01 -10.11 -18.45
CA GLY A 88 -26.56 -10.49 -19.79
C GLY A 88 -25.91 -9.35 -20.59
N ASN A 89 -25.74 -8.15 -20.00
CA ASN A 89 -24.91 -7.10 -20.55
C ASN A 89 -23.52 -7.18 -19.92
N ILE A 90 -22.50 -7.31 -20.75
CA ILE A 90 -21.10 -7.28 -20.34
C ILE A 90 -20.59 -5.85 -20.52
N SER A 91 -20.03 -5.28 -19.46
CA SER A 91 -19.34 -3.99 -19.47
C SER A 91 -17.87 -4.23 -19.17
N GLU A 92 -16.99 -3.71 -20.02
CA GLU A 92 -15.54 -3.76 -19.86
C GLU A 92 -14.99 -2.36 -19.65
N GLU A 93 -14.15 -2.21 -18.63
CA GLU A 93 -13.52 -0.95 -18.25
C GLU A 93 -12.01 -1.16 -18.16
N ASN A 94 -11.24 -0.29 -18.81
CA ASN A 94 -9.78 -0.39 -18.90
C ASN A 94 -9.16 0.93 -18.43
N ASP A 95 -8.40 0.85 -17.35
CA ASP A 95 -7.77 2.02 -16.75
C ASP A 95 -6.26 1.94 -16.82
N ILE A 96 -5.64 3.08 -17.07
CA ILE A 96 -4.19 3.25 -17.07
C ILE A 96 -3.84 4.27 -16.00
N ASN A 97 -3.13 3.80 -14.97
CA ASN A 97 -2.77 4.58 -13.80
C ASN A 97 -1.27 4.82 -13.78
N PHE A 98 -0.87 6.10 -13.88
CA PHE A 98 0.51 6.51 -13.67
C PHE A 98 0.74 6.87 -12.21
N THR A 99 1.73 6.22 -11.59
CA THR A 99 1.99 6.34 -10.15
C THR A 99 3.49 6.36 -9.86
N ILE A 100 3.88 6.71 -8.64
CA ILE A 100 5.27 6.58 -8.17
C ILE A 100 5.27 5.52 -7.08
N ASN A 101 5.88 4.36 -7.37
CA ASN A 101 5.86 3.21 -6.47
C ASN A 101 6.94 3.27 -5.39
N ASN A 102 8.05 3.96 -5.65
CA ASN A 102 9.11 4.08 -4.66
C ASN A 102 9.81 5.44 -4.78
N ILE A 103 10.07 6.04 -3.62
CA ILE A 103 11.00 7.15 -3.46
C ILE A 103 11.92 6.78 -2.30
N GLY A 104 13.22 6.97 -2.47
CA GLY A 104 14.16 6.71 -1.40
C GLY A 104 15.43 7.52 -1.51
N TYR A 105 16.08 7.65 -0.37
CA TYR A 105 17.35 8.33 -0.19
C TYR A 105 18.19 7.59 0.84
N ALA A 106 19.41 7.26 0.49
CA ALA A 106 20.42 6.71 1.39
C ALA A 106 21.61 7.67 1.43
N GLN A 107 22.21 7.83 2.60
CA GLN A 107 23.43 8.59 2.82
C GLN A 107 24.39 7.79 3.69
N VAL A 108 25.64 7.70 3.24
CA VAL A 108 26.71 7.01 3.95
C VAL A 108 27.72 8.04 4.44
N TYR A 109 27.96 8.04 5.74
CA TYR A 109 28.99 8.83 6.42
C TYR A 109 30.14 7.90 6.81
N LYS A 110 31.31 8.12 6.23
CA LYS A 110 32.53 7.38 6.61
C LYS A 110 33.10 7.96 7.89
N ILE A 111 33.48 7.09 8.82
CA ILE A 111 34.06 7.50 10.10
C ILE A 111 35.53 7.08 10.08
N ASP A 112 36.43 8.06 10.01
CA ASP A 112 37.87 7.80 9.86
C ASP A 112 38.58 7.43 11.18
N ARG A 113 37.91 7.62 12.33
CA ARG A 113 38.50 7.40 13.66
C ARG A 113 37.57 6.59 14.57
N GLY A 114 38.12 5.56 15.21
CA GLY A 114 37.42 4.72 16.20
C GLY A 114 37.08 3.31 15.70
N LYS A 115 36.25 2.60 16.49
CA LYS A 115 35.80 1.23 16.17
C LYS A 115 34.74 1.17 15.07
N TRP A 116 33.97 2.24 14.91
CA TRP A 116 32.92 2.37 13.91
C TRP A 116 33.54 2.76 12.58
N LYS A 117 33.14 2.08 11.50
CA LYS A 117 33.65 2.34 10.14
C LYS A 117 32.75 3.29 9.36
N ASN A 118 31.44 3.16 9.55
CA ASN A 118 30.44 3.87 8.77
C ASN A 118 29.23 4.18 9.67
N ALA A 119 28.61 5.34 9.48
CA ALA A 119 27.25 5.64 9.90
C ALA A 119 26.39 5.80 8.65
N GLN A 120 25.17 5.26 8.67
CA GLN A 120 24.30 5.26 7.50
C GLN A 120 22.91 5.77 7.90
N PHE A 121 22.35 6.63 7.06
CA PHE A 121 20.99 7.14 7.20
C PHE A 121 20.24 6.82 5.92
N GLY A 122 19.01 6.33 6.05
CA GLY A 122 18.19 5.92 4.93
C GLY A 122 16.74 6.24 5.18
N PHE A 123 16.08 6.75 4.14
CA PHE A 123 14.65 6.96 4.09
C PHE A 123 14.12 6.29 2.82
N SER A 124 13.03 5.53 2.95
CA SER A 124 12.33 4.97 1.80
C SER A 124 10.83 4.96 2.03
N HIS A 125 10.10 5.30 0.99
CA HIS A 125 8.66 5.18 0.90
C HIS A 125 8.33 4.22 -0.25
N ASN A 126 7.60 3.15 0.05
CA ASN A 126 7.15 2.14 -0.91
C ASN A 126 5.63 2.13 -0.94
N ARG A 127 5.06 2.23 -2.14
CA ARG A 127 3.66 1.90 -2.37
C ARG A 127 3.53 0.38 -2.44
N LEU A 128 2.84 -0.19 -1.46
CA LEU A 128 2.61 -1.64 -1.37
C LEU A 128 1.40 -2.10 -2.16
N ARG A 129 0.35 -1.26 -2.23
CA ARG A 129 -0.89 -1.60 -2.94
C ARG A 129 -1.54 -0.39 -3.59
N ASP A 130 -2.27 -0.66 -4.66
CA ASP A 130 -3.24 0.23 -5.25
C ASP A 130 -4.65 -0.33 -5.00
N PHE A 131 -5.58 0.54 -4.60
CA PHE A 131 -7.00 0.19 -4.38
C PHE A 131 -7.92 0.91 -5.37
N HIS A 132 -7.34 1.59 -6.36
CA HIS A 132 -8.10 2.20 -7.42
C HIS A 132 -8.63 1.11 -8.35
N SER A 133 -9.95 0.97 -8.37
CA SER A 133 -10.69 0.05 -9.23
C SER A 133 -12.00 0.71 -9.60
N ASP A 134 -12.19 0.98 -10.88
CA ASP A 134 -13.46 1.45 -11.42
C ASP A 134 -14.22 0.26 -12.03
N TYR A 135 -15.54 0.25 -11.82
CA TYR A 135 -16.43 -0.73 -12.42
C TYR A 135 -17.77 -0.09 -12.72
N SER A 136 -18.22 -0.24 -13.96
CA SER A 136 -19.54 0.19 -14.41
C SER A 136 -20.46 -1.00 -14.63
N LEU A 137 -21.64 -0.95 -14.03
CA LEU A 137 -22.74 -1.90 -14.26
C LEU A 137 -23.83 -1.19 -15.03
N SER A 138 -24.18 -1.70 -16.21
CA SER A 138 -25.29 -1.16 -16.99
C SER A 138 -26.21 -2.29 -17.46
N GLY A 139 -27.51 -2.08 -17.30
CA GLY A 139 -28.55 -3.03 -17.68
C GLY A 139 -29.91 -2.53 -17.23
N THR A 140 -30.94 -2.76 -18.03
CA THR A 140 -32.31 -2.35 -17.73
C THR A 140 -33.04 -3.45 -16.97
N GLN A 141 -33.56 -3.14 -15.78
CA GLN A 141 -34.36 -4.06 -14.98
C GLN A 141 -35.70 -3.43 -14.56
N SER A 142 -36.78 -4.21 -14.55
CA SER A 142 -38.13 -3.74 -14.19
C SER A 142 -38.41 -3.72 -12.67
N GLU A 143 -37.60 -4.42 -11.87
CA GLU A 143 -37.67 -4.55 -10.41
C GLU A 143 -36.25 -4.34 -9.85
N SER A 144 -35.91 -3.12 -9.42
CA SER A 144 -34.51 -2.69 -9.17
C SER A 144 -34.19 -2.38 -7.70
N SER A 145 -35.02 -2.86 -6.78
CA SER A 145 -34.92 -2.48 -5.37
C SER A 145 -33.93 -3.35 -4.59
N LEU A 146 -33.09 -2.70 -3.77
CA LEU A 146 -32.18 -3.37 -2.83
C LEU A 146 -32.91 -4.29 -1.84
N LEU A 147 -34.20 -4.00 -1.57
CA LEU A 147 -35.04 -4.84 -0.71
C LEU A 147 -35.37 -6.19 -1.36
N ASP A 148 -35.38 -6.28 -2.69
CA ASP A 148 -35.66 -7.53 -3.40
C ASP A 148 -34.43 -8.46 -3.41
N PHE A 149 -33.22 -7.87 -3.48
CA PHE A 149 -31.98 -8.62 -3.25
C PHE A 149 -31.95 -9.23 -1.84
N VAL A 150 -32.24 -8.43 -0.81
CA VAL A 150 -32.28 -8.93 0.58
C VAL A 150 -33.42 -9.94 0.79
N ALA A 151 -34.58 -9.74 0.14
CA ALA A 151 -35.72 -10.65 0.24
C ALA A 151 -35.49 -11.98 -0.48
N SER A 152 -34.80 -11.98 -1.62
CA SER A 152 -34.46 -13.21 -2.35
C SER A 152 -33.39 -14.05 -1.63
N GLU A 153 -32.41 -13.41 -1.00
CA GLU A 153 -31.43 -14.10 -0.14
C GLU A 153 -32.09 -14.65 1.14
N ALA A 154 -33.05 -13.92 1.71
CA ALA A 154 -33.81 -14.36 2.89
C ALA A 154 -34.89 -15.41 2.58
N GLY A 155 -35.39 -15.47 1.35
CA GLY A 155 -36.39 -16.45 0.89
C GLY A 155 -35.79 -17.78 0.44
N ASN A 156 -34.46 -17.90 0.38
CA ASN A 156 -33.75 -19.10 -0.04
C ASN A 156 -33.14 -19.90 1.14
N THR A 157 -33.63 -19.65 2.36
CA THR A 157 -33.49 -20.53 3.55
C THR A 157 -34.81 -21.19 3.88
#